data_AF-A0A7S1RIH2-F1
#
_entry.id   AF-A0A7S1RIH2-F1
#
_cell.length_a   1.000
_cell.length_b   1.000
_cell.length_c   1.000
_cell.angle_alpha   90.00
_cell.angle_beta   90.00
_cell.angle_gamma   90.00
#
_symmetry.space_group_name_H-M   'P 1'
#
loop_
_entity.id
_entity.type
_entity.pdbx_description
1 polymer ?
#
loop_
_entity_poly.entity_id
_entity_poly.type
_entity_poly.pdbx_seq_one_letter_code
_entity_poly.pdbx_strand_id
1 'polypeptide(L)'
;ENARVGLRFLVEVLNWPLDGILLFGRSIGCGPALALAVEQAVYGVILVCPFMSIRELCREFLGSVADLLGERFPNLERVRRIKSPLLLIHGQKDSMVPCEHGQALYEACRRRKLLVCPE
;
A
#
# COMPACT_ATOMS: atom_id res chain seq x y z
N GLU A 1 -3.45 6.18 -12.48
CA GLU A 1 -4.57 6.51 -13.38
C GLU A 1 -5.51 5.33 -13.56
N ASN A 2 -5.05 4.21 -14.13
CA ASN A 2 -5.87 3.01 -14.35
C ASN A 2 -6.62 2.50 -13.10
N ALA A 3 -5.99 2.51 -11.93
CA ALA A 3 -6.65 2.12 -10.68
C ALA A 3 -7.87 3.01 -10.35
N ARG A 4 -7.83 4.32 -10.66
CA ARG A 4 -8.98 5.23 -10.48
C ARG A 4 -10.09 4.92 -11.46
N VAL A 5 -9.75 4.59 -12.71
CA VAL A 5 -10.73 4.16 -13.72
C VAL A 5 -11.46 2.90 -13.25
N GLY A 6 -10.73 1.92 -12.72
CA GLY A 6 -11.31 0.70 -12.15
C GLY A 6 -12.29 0.99 -11.02
N LEU A 7 -11.91 1.84 -10.05
CA LEU A 7 -12.82 2.22 -8.97
C LEU A 7 -14.06 2.98 -9.48
N ARG A 8 -13.89 3.90 -10.44
CA ARG A 8 -15.03 4.60 -11.05
C ARG A 8 -15.99 3.64 -11.74
N PHE A 9 -15.49 2.63 -12.45
CA PHE A 9 -16.36 1.61 -13.04
C PHE A 9 -17.21 0.89 -11.98
N LEU A 10 -16.61 0.51 -10.84
CA LEU A 10 -17.36 -0.12 -9.74
C LEU A 10 -18.45 0.81 -9.18
N VAL A 11 -18.14 2.09 -8.98
CA VAL A 11 -19.05 3.04 -8.33
C VAL A 11 -20.10 3.59 -9.29
N GLU A 12 -19.70 4.01 -10.49
CA GLU A 12 -20.55 4.74 -11.43
C GLU A 12 -21.31 3.81 -12.38
N VAL A 13 -20.72 2.67 -12.75
CA VAL A 13 -21.34 1.73 -13.71
C VAL A 13 -22.01 0.57 -13.00
N LEU A 14 -21.30 -0.08 -12.06
CA LEU A 14 -21.88 -1.19 -11.29
C LEU A 14 -22.73 -0.72 -10.11
N ASN A 15 -22.75 0.58 -9.80
CA ASN A 15 -23.50 1.17 -8.68
C ASN A 15 -23.16 0.53 -7.32
N TRP A 16 -21.91 0.13 -7.13
CA TRP A 16 -21.44 -0.42 -5.86
C TRP A 16 -20.99 0.70 -4.91
N PRO A 17 -21.49 0.77 -3.67
CA PRO A 17 -21.13 1.84 -2.75
C PRO A 17 -19.69 1.71 -2.24
N LEU A 18 -19.01 2.83 -1.99
CA LEU A 18 -17.59 2.83 -1.59
C LEU A 18 -17.33 2.04 -0.29
N ASP A 19 -18.26 2.10 0.66
CA ASP A 19 -18.22 1.37 1.93
C ASP A 19 -18.54 -0.13 1.77
N GLY A 20 -18.81 -0.60 0.56
CA GLY A 20 -18.87 -2.02 0.20
C GLY A 20 -17.64 -2.52 -0.56
N ILE A 21 -16.61 -1.68 -0.76
CA ILE A 21 -15.43 -2.01 -1.59
C ILE A 21 -14.19 -2.21 -0.71
N LEU A 22 -13.47 -3.31 -0.96
CA LEU A 22 -12.13 -3.54 -0.42
C LEU A 22 -11.08 -3.26 -1.49
N LEU A 23 -10.07 -2.46 -1.14
CA LEU A 23 -8.90 -2.29 -2.00
C LEU A 23 -7.85 -3.35 -1.64
N PHE A 24 -7.45 -4.14 -2.62
CA PHE A 24 -6.40 -5.15 -2.47
C PHE A 24 -5.16 -4.76 -3.28
N GLY A 25 -3.99 -4.84 -2.65
CA GLY A 25 -2.70 -4.65 -3.31
C GLY A 25 -1.71 -5.72 -2.87
N ARG A 26 -0.92 -6.23 -3.81
CA ARG A 26 0.23 -7.12 -3.53
C ARG A 26 1.49 -6.56 -4.18
N SER A 27 2.60 -6.53 -3.45
CA SER A 27 3.88 -6.02 -3.94
C SER A 27 3.68 -4.66 -4.63
N ILE A 28 4.02 -4.53 -5.92
CA ILE A 28 3.84 -3.28 -6.70
C ILE A 28 2.40 -2.73 -6.68
N GLY A 29 1.40 -3.60 -6.56
CA GLY A 29 -0.01 -3.22 -6.47
C GLY A 29 -0.37 -2.46 -5.19
N CYS A 30 0.45 -2.53 -4.14
CA CYS A 30 0.27 -1.76 -2.91
C CYS A 30 0.35 -0.25 -3.16
N GLY A 31 1.19 0.17 -4.11
CA GLY A 31 1.37 1.56 -4.49
C GLY A 31 0.08 2.26 -4.94
N PRO A 32 -0.59 1.80 -6.01
CA PRO A 32 -1.86 2.34 -6.45
C PRO A 32 -3.01 2.10 -5.46
N ALA A 33 -3.03 0.96 -4.73
CA ALA A 33 -4.05 0.71 -3.70
C ALA A 33 -4.01 1.78 -2.59
N LEU A 34 -2.82 2.10 -2.08
CA LEU A 34 -2.65 3.19 -1.11
C LEU A 34 -2.95 4.55 -1.70
N ALA A 35 -2.60 4.81 -2.96
CA ALA A 35 -2.94 6.06 -3.61
C ALA A 35 -4.46 6.29 -3.66
N LEU A 36 -5.24 5.25 -3.99
CA LEU A 36 -6.70 5.32 -3.94
C LEU A 36 -7.23 5.48 -2.51
N ALA A 37 -6.69 4.76 -1.54
CA ALA A 37 -7.13 4.81 -0.15
C ALA A 37 -6.88 6.15 0.56
N VAL A 38 -5.97 6.99 0.03
CA VAL A 38 -5.80 8.38 0.46
C VAL A 38 -6.97 9.24 -0.03
N GLU A 39 -7.42 9.01 -1.25
CA GLU A 39 -8.47 9.81 -1.89
C GLU A 39 -9.86 9.38 -1.44
N GLN A 40 -10.09 8.09 -1.25
CA GLN A 40 -11.41 7.49 -1.10
C GLN A 40 -11.55 6.78 0.25
N ALA A 41 -12.71 6.95 0.89
CA ALA A 41 -13.06 6.22 2.11
C ALA A 41 -13.78 4.92 1.72
N VAL A 42 -12.99 3.90 1.42
CA VAL A 42 -13.48 2.54 1.12
C VAL A 42 -13.74 1.74 2.40
N TYR A 43 -14.35 0.56 2.30
CA TYR A 43 -14.58 -0.32 3.45
C TYR A 43 -13.27 -0.68 4.18
N GLY A 44 -12.21 -0.94 3.42
CA GLY A 44 -10.92 -1.30 3.97
C GLY A 44 -9.86 -1.50 2.89
N VAL A 45 -8.61 -1.62 3.34
CA VAL A 45 -7.45 -1.85 2.48
C VAL A 45 -6.71 -3.08 2.96
N ILE A 46 -6.36 -3.97 2.04
CA ILE A 46 -5.54 -5.16 2.30
C ILE A 46 -4.29 -5.05 1.45
N LEU A 47 -3.12 -5.07 2.09
CA LEU A 47 -1.82 -5.01 1.43
C LEU A 47 -1.01 -6.25 1.76
N VAL A 48 -0.45 -6.88 0.74
CA VAL A 48 0.41 -8.07 0.86
C VAL A 48 1.82 -7.72 0.37
N CYS A 49 2.84 -8.02 1.19
CA CYS A 49 4.24 -7.65 0.99
C CYS A 49 4.45 -6.21 0.47
N PRO A 50 3.89 -5.18 1.15
CA PRO A 50 4.03 -3.79 0.74
C PRO A 50 5.44 -3.25 0.99
N PHE A 51 5.80 -2.21 0.25
CA PHE A 51 7.09 -1.52 0.34
C PHE A 51 6.90 -0.03 0.68
N MET A 52 7.87 0.57 1.37
CA MET A 52 7.81 1.99 1.79
C MET A 52 7.82 2.95 0.61
N SER A 53 8.70 2.71 -0.35
CA SER A 53 8.70 3.29 -1.69
C SER A 53 9.66 2.53 -2.61
N ILE A 54 9.62 2.77 -3.92
CA ILE A 54 10.57 2.12 -4.84
C ILE A 54 12.01 2.55 -4.52
N ARG A 55 12.22 3.80 -4.11
CA ARG A 55 13.55 4.27 -3.72
C ARG A 55 14.06 3.51 -2.50
N GLU A 56 13.24 3.45 -1.44
CA GLU A 56 13.62 2.74 -0.22
C GLU A 56 13.86 1.26 -0.48
N LEU A 57 13.00 0.61 -1.29
CA LEU A 57 13.20 -0.78 -1.67
C LEU A 57 14.50 -1.00 -2.46
N CYS A 58 14.82 -0.12 -3.41
CA CYS A 58 16.07 -0.20 -4.16
C CYS A 58 17.30 0.08 -3.30
N ARG A 59 17.19 0.87 -2.22
CA ARG A 59 18.30 1.14 -1.31
C ARG A 59 18.81 -0.12 -0.62
N GLU A 60 17.92 -1.09 -0.36
CA GLU A 60 18.30 -2.41 0.18
C GLU A 60 19.28 -3.17 -0.72
N PHE A 61 19.19 -2.98 -2.05
CA PHE A 61 19.99 -3.71 -3.03
C PHE A 61 21.14 -2.88 -3.62
N LEU A 62 20.96 -1.57 -3.75
CA LEU A 62 21.87 -0.67 -4.47
C LEU A 62 22.56 0.35 -3.54
N GLY A 63 22.23 0.37 -2.25
CA GLY A 63 22.73 1.37 -1.31
C GLY A 63 22.39 2.80 -1.75
N SER A 64 23.34 3.72 -1.58
CA SER A 64 23.17 5.14 -1.90
C SER A 64 22.95 5.43 -3.39
N VAL A 65 23.23 4.49 -4.30
CA VAL A 65 22.91 4.65 -5.74
C VAL A 65 21.41 4.80 -5.95
N ALA A 66 20.58 4.25 -5.06
CA ALA A 66 19.13 4.40 -5.11
C ALA A 66 18.66 5.86 -4.99
N ASP A 67 19.47 6.77 -4.41
CA ASP A 67 19.09 8.18 -4.26
C ASP A 67 19.01 8.92 -5.61
N LEU A 68 19.62 8.37 -6.66
CA LEU A 68 19.47 8.86 -8.05
C LEU A 68 18.10 8.52 -8.65
N LEU A 69 17.36 7.59 -8.05
CA LEU A 69 16.02 7.22 -8.51
C LEU A 69 14.99 8.25 -8.04
N GLY A 70 14.08 8.62 -8.93
CA GLY A 70 12.90 9.42 -8.57
C GLY A 70 11.99 8.67 -7.59
N GLU A 71 11.38 9.40 -6.67
CA GLU A 71 10.46 8.85 -5.67
C GLU A 71 9.22 8.27 -6.37
N ARG A 72 9.07 6.94 -6.35
CA ARG A 72 7.89 6.26 -6.91
C ARG A 72 7.16 5.52 -5.81
N PHE A 73 5.84 5.72 -5.80
CA PHE A 73 4.92 5.19 -4.78
C PHE A 73 5.41 5.49 -3.35
N PRO A 74 5.37 6.77 -2.91
CA PRO A 74 5.72 7.16 -1.54
C PRO A 74 4.67 6.64 -0.54
N ASN A 75 4.65 5.32 -0.32
CA ASN A 75 3.64 4.62 0.46
C ASN A 75 3.75 4.96 1.94
N LEU A 76 4.96 5.22 2.44
CA LEU A 76 5.19 5.68 3.81
C LEU A 76 4.46 7.01 4.10
N GLU A 77 4.46 7.94 3.15
CA GLU A 77 3.68 9.18 3.29
C GLU A 77 2.19 8.97 3.06
N ARG A 78 1.82 8.10 2.12
CA ARG A 78 0.42 7.84 1.79
C ARG A 78 -0.31 7.14 2.94
N VAL A 79 0.31 6.15 3.57
CA VAL A 79 -0.32 5.37 4.65
C VAL A 79 -0.72 6.24 5.84
N ARG A 80 -0.01 7.35 6.10
CA ARG A 80 -0.37 8.33 7.13
C ARG A 80 -1.69 9.06 6.85
N ARG A 81 -2.13 9.10 5.59
CA ARG A 81 -3.25 9.91 5.11
C ARG A 81 -4.45 9.07 4.66
N ILE A 82 -4.38 7.74 4.73
CA ILE A 82 -5.51 6.90 4.34
C ILE A 82 -6.74 7.17 5.22
N LYS A 83 -7.92 6.94 4.64
CA LYS A 83 -9.20 7.17 5.31
C LYS A 83 -9.78 5.90 5.93
N SER A 84 -9.36 4.74 5.44
CA SER A 84 -9.96 3.44 5.74
C SER A 84 -9.08 2.58 6.68
N PRO A 85 -9.66 1.57 7.35
CA PRO A 85 -8.90 0.54 8.06
C PRO A 85 -7.93 -0.21 7.13
N LEU A 86 -6.82 -0.67 7.70
CA LEU A 86 -5.72 -1.30 6.95
C LEU A 86 -5.34 -2.66 7.53
N LEU A 87 -5.29 -3.68 6.68
CA LEU A 87 -4.64 -4.96 6.93
C LEU A 87 -3.35 -5.04 6.13
N LEU A 88 -2.25 -5.36 6.82
CA LEU A 88 -0.94 -5.63 6.25
C LEU A 88 -0.60 -7.11 6.46
N ILE A 89 -0.16 -7.78 5.42
CA ILE A 89 0.32 -9.16 5.47
C ILE A 89 1.72 -9.18 4.88
N HIS A 90 2.72 -9.64 5.64
CA HIS A 90 4.11 -9.59 5.21
C HIS A 90 4.91 -10.79 5.72
N GLY A 91 5.41 -11.63 4.81
CA GLY A 91 6.19 -12.81 5.21
C GLY A 91 7.50 -12.42 5.89
N GLN A 92 7.83 -13.06 7.01
CA GLN A 92 9.06 -12.78 7.78
C GLN A 92 10.33 -13.10 6.98
N LYS A 93 10.25 -14.04 6.04
CA LYS A 93 11.36 -14.48 5.18
C LYS A 93 11.27 -13.95 3.76
N ASP A 94 10.54 -12.86 3.52
CA ASP A 94 10.46 -12.24 2.20
C ASP A 94 11.83 -11.62 1.84
N SER A 95 12.52 -12.25 0.88
CA SER A 95 13.85 -11.82 0.41
C SER A 95 13.79 -10.75 -0.69
N MET A 96 12.60 -10.43 -1.21
CA MET A 96 12.42 -9.40 -2.24
C MET A 96 12.00 -8.07 -1.64
N VAL A 97 11.09 -8.10 -0.68
CA VAL A 97 10.66 -6.93 0.09
C VAL A 97 10.82 -7.26 1.56
N PRO A 98 11.90 -6.81 2.22
CA PRO A 98 12.11 -7.08 3.64
C PRO A 98 10.89 -6.72 4.51
N CYS A 99 10.64 -7.52 5.55
CA CYS A 99 9.45 -7.39 6.41
C CYS A 99 9.37 -6.03 7.12
N GLU A 100 10.51 -5.38 7.30
CA GLU A 100 10.71 -4.05 7.86
C GLU A 100 9.90 -3.00 7.10
N HIS A 101 9.69 -3.17 5.78
CA HIS A 101 8.83 -2.26 5.04
C HIS A 101 7.37 -2.35 5.49
N GLY A 102 6.86 -3.56 5.71
CA GLY A 102 5.50 -3.77 6.22
C GLY A 102 5.33 -3.23 7.64
N GLN A 103 6.33 -3.43 8.49
CA GLN A 103 6.38 -2.91 9.86
C GLN A 103 6.40 -1.38 9.88
N ALA A 104 7.25 -0.73 9.07
CA ALA A 104 7.32 0.72 8.99
C ALA A 104 6.00 1.35 8.51
N LEU A 105 5.33 0.72 7.53
CA LEU A 105 4.00 1.15 7.09
C LEU A 105 2.94 0.96 8.18
N TYR A 106 2.99 -0.15 8.91
CA TYR A 106 2.12 -0.38 10.05
C TYR A 106 2.30 0.71 11.09
N GLU A 107 3.52 1.00 11.53
CA GLU A 107 3.82 2.02 12.52
C GLU A 107 3.34 3.41 12.08
N ALA A 108 3.61 3.79 10.83
CA ALA A 108 3.20 5.08 10.28
C ALA A 108 1.68 5.25 10.10
N CYS A 109 0.92 4.16 9.97
CA CYS A 109 -0.53 4.23 9.78
C CYS A 109 -1.25 4.79 11.02
N ARG A 110 -2.14 5.76 10.82
CA ARG A 110 -2.93 6.41 11.89
C ARG A 110 -4.37 5.90 12.01
N ARG A 111 -4.78 4.99 11.12
CA ARG A 111 -6.11 4.37 11.11
C ARG A 111 -6.10 3.04 11.86
N ARG A 112 -7.29 2.47 12.07
CA ARG A 112 -7.42 1.11 12.59
C ARG A 112 -6.62 0.17 11.68
N LYS A 113 -5.69 -0.57 12.28
CA LYS A 113 -4.67 -1.33 11.54
C LYS A 113 -4.43 -2.69 12.17
N LEU A 114 -4.05 -3.66 11.34
CA LEU A 114 -3.55 -4.97 11.74
C LEU A 114 -2.36 -5.34 10.85
N LEU A 115 -1.33 -5.92 11.44
CA LEU A 115 -0.19 -6.51 10.75
C LEU A 115 -0.13 -8.00 11.08
N VAL A 116 -0.01 -8.82 10.04
CA VAL A 116 0.17 -10.27 10.15
C VAL A 116 1.47 -10.65 9.47
N CYS A 117 2.39 -11.22 10.23
CA CYS A 117 3.71 -11.63 9.74
C CYS A 117 3.89 -13.15 9.83
N PRO A 118 3.40 -13.92 8.83
CA PRO A 118 3.61 -15.37 8.81
C PRO A 118 5.10 -15.70 8.61
N GLU A 119 5.52 -16.87 9.11
CA GLU A 119 6.87 -17.40 8.95
C GLU A 119 7.26 -17.75 7.50
#